data_AF-A0A382RWR4-F1
#
_entry.id   AF-A0A382RWR4-F1
#
_cell.length_a   1.000
_cell.length_b   1.000
_cell.length_c   1.000
_cell.angle_alpha   90.00
_cell.angle_beta   90.00
_cell.angle_gamma   90.00
#
_symmetry.space_group_name_H-M   'P 1'
#
loop_
_entity.id
_entity.type
_entity.pdbx_description
1 polymer ?
#
loop_
_entity_poly.entity_id
_entity_poly.type
_entity_poly.pdbx_seq_one_letter_code
_entity_poly.pdbx_strand_id
1 'polypeptide(L)'
;MKLLKSNLIFFKTLLFFLFDSLALSNVQYSRNNQLKLILIIRQDAIGDFVMWLDTAKEYRKLYPPDKYKIVLAGNKIWCDLAEELPYWDKVIPVDVKQFKTFSSYRWKLLRKIRKLKIETAIQPTFSREFYHGDALVRAS
;
A
#
# COMPACT_ATOMS: atom_id res chain seq x y z
N MET A 1 6.47 -22.73 25.93
CA MET A 1 5.96 -21.35 25.72
C MET A 1 6.33 -20.74 24.35
N LYS A 2 7.56 -20.90 23.84
CA LYS A 2 7.95 -20.40 22.49
C LYS A 2 7.16 -21.04 21.33
N LEU A 3 6.93 -22.36 21.37
CA LEU A 3 6.15 -23.10 20.36
C LEU A 3 4.68 -22.65 20.27
N LEU A 4 4.01 -22.51 21.42
CA LEU A 4 2.63 -22.00 21.48
C LEU A 4 2.49 -20.60 20.89
N LYS A 5 3.44 -19.70 21.18
CA LYS A 5 3.46 -18.35 20.58
C LYS A 5 3.68 -18.40 19.07
N SER A 6 4.57 -19.27 18.60
CA SER A 6 4.84 -19.43 17.16
C SER A 6 3.61 -19.93 16.39
N ASN A 7 2.91 -20.94 16.94
CA ASN A 7 1.70 -21.47 16.32
C ASN A 7 0.60 -20.40 16.27
N LEU A 8 0.42 -19.63 17.34
CA LEU A 8 -0.58 -18.56 17.38
C LEU A 8 -0.30 -17.48 16.31
N ILE A 9 0.97 -17.10 16.12
CA ILE A 9 1.39 -16.15 15.08
C ILE A 9 1.06 -16.74 13.70
N PHE A 10 1.40 -18.01 13.46
CA PHE A 10 1.10 -18.69 12.20
C PHE A 10 -0.39 -18.72 11.88
N PHE A 11 -1.24 -19.12 12.83
CA PHE A 11 -2.69 -19.15 12.63
C PHE A 11 -3.28 -17.75 12.38
N LYS A 12 -2.82 -16.74 13.15
CA LYS A 12 -3.22 -15.35 12.92
C LYS A 12 -2.86 -14.91 11.51
N THR A 13 -1.64 -15.20 11.09
CA THR A 13 -1.14 -14.93 9.74
C THR A 13 -1.99 -15.60 8.66
N LEU A 14 -2.29 -16.89 8.81
CA LEU A 14 -3.13 -17.63 7.88
C LEU A 14 -4.54 -17.01 7.78
N LEU A 15 -5.12 -16.64 8.91
CA LEU A 15 -6.43 -15.98 8.96
C LEU A 15 -6.43 -14.65 8.20
N PHE A 16 -5.39 -13.81 8.40
CA PHE A 16 -5.25 -12.55 7.65
C PHE A 16 -5.11 -12.80 6.15
N PHE A 17 -4.35 -13.82 5.76
CA PHE A 17 -4.18 -14.18 4.36
C PHE A 17 -5.51 -14.60 3.71
N LEU A 18 -6.28 -15.46 4.38
CA LEU A 18 -7.60 -15.90 3.91
C LEU A 18 -8.58 -14.73 3.85
N PHE A 19 -8.63 -13.90 4.90
CA PHE A 19 -9.46 -12.70 4.95
C PHE A 19 -9.16 -11.75 3.78
N ASP A 20 -7.88 -11.48 3.53
CA ASP A 20 -7.49 -10.60 2.43
C ASP A 20 -7.83 -11.21 1.07
N SER A 21 -7.72 -12.52 0.91
CA SER A 21 -8.08 -13.22 -0.32
C SER A 21 -9.57 -13.07 -0.63
N LEU A 22 -10.42 -13.18 0.41
CA LEU A 22 -11.86 -12.89 0.31
C LEU A 22 -12.13 -11.41 0.03
N ALA A 23 -11.35 -10.50 0.63
CA ALA A 23 -11.50 -9.07 0.35
C ALA A 23 -11.24 -8.73 -1.12
N LEU A 24 -10.30 -9.45 -1.75
CA LEU A 24 -9.88 -9.22 -3.13
C LEU A 24 -10.73 -9.97 -4.17
N SER A 25 -11.52 -10.96 -3.76
CA SER A 25 -12.41 -11.68 -4.67
C SER A 25 -13.57 -10.80 -5.14
N ASN A 26 -14.05 -11.06 -6.37
CA ASN A 26 -15.22 -10.39 -6.95
C ASN A 26 -15.12 -8.85 -6.92
N VAL A 27 -13.91 -8.30 -7.15
CA VAL A 27 -13.73 -6.86 -7.34
C VAL A 27 -13.80 -6.57 -8.83
N GLN A 28 -14.82 -5.80 -9.24
CA GLN A 28 -14.87 -5.24 -10.58
C GLN A 28 -13.89 -4.07 -10.69
N TYR A 29 -13.01 -4.13 -11.69
CA TYR A 29 -12.02 -3.09 -11.94
C TYR A 29 -12.69 -1.84 -12.51
N SER A 30 -12.26 -0.67 -12.07
CA SER A 30 -12.63 0.59 -12.70
C SER A 30 -11.54 0.94 -13.71
N ARG A 31 -11.72 0.54 -14.98
CA ARG A 31 -10.78 0.92 -16.04
C ARG A 31 -11.41 2.02 -16.89
N ASN A 32 -10.86 3.23 -16.78
CA ASN A 32 -11.17 4.31 -17.72
C ASN A 32 -9.96 5.21 -18.06
N ASN A 33 -8.74 4.83 -17.64
CA ASN A 33 -7.54 5.62 -17.92
C ASN A 33 -6.68 4.96 -19.01
N GLN A 34 -6.16 5.79 -19.92
CA GLN A 34 -5.14 5.44 -20.91
C GLN A 34 -3.76 5.27 -20.29
N LEU A 35 -3.48 5.94 -19.16
CA LEU A 35 -2.20 5.92 -18.47
C LEU A 35 -2.02 4.72 -17.55
N LYS A 36 -0.80 4.19 -17.52
CA LYS A 36 -0.38 3.06 -16.68
C LYS A 36 -0.24 3.49 -15.23
N LEU A 37 -0.68 2.67 -14.28
CA LEU A 37 -0.66 3.01 -12.85
C LEU A 37 0.51 2.32 -12.13
N ILE A 38 1.30 3.13 -11.43
CA ILE A 38 2.38 2.70 -10.53
C ILE A 38 1.94 2.96 -9.09
N LEU A 39 1.89 1.93 -8.26
CA LEU A 39 1.64 2.07 -6.82
C LEU A 39 2.96 2.05 -6.06
N ILE A 40 3.27 3.10 -5.31
CA ILE A 40 4.38 3.13 -4.37
C ILE A 40 3.82 2.99 -2.96
N ILE A 41 4.37 2.10 -2.14
CA ILE A 41 3.84 1.80 -0.80
C ILE A 41 4.86 2.20 0.26
N ARG A 42 4.50 3.18 1.10
CA ARG A 42 5.31 3.62 2.24
C ARG A 42 4.41 3.88 3.46
N GLN A 43 4.68 3.18 4.54
CA GLN A 43 3.85 3.23 5.78
C GLN A 43 4.68 3.54 7.02
N ASP A 44 5.97 3.78 6.81
CA ASP A 44 6.99 4.15 7.78
C ASP A 44 6.72 5.51 8.44
N ALA A 45 7.52 5.83 9.45
CA ALA A 45 7.42 7.09 10.17
C ALA A 45 7.88 8.27 9.31
N ILE A 46 7.58 9.49 9.74
CA ILE A 46 7.88 10.71 8.96
C ILE A 46 9.38 10.88 8.67
N GLY A 47 10.27 10.49 9.59
CA GLY A 47 11.72 10.60 9.38
C GLY A 47 12.18 9.76 8.18
N ASP A 48 11.77 8.50 8.12
CA ASP A 48 12.09 7.59 7.02
C ASP A 48 11.47 8.07 5.69
N PHE A 49 10.27 8.64 5.74
CA PHE A 49 9.62 9.24 4.57
C PHE A 49 10.44 10.42 4.02
N VAL A 50 10.84 11.36 4.89
CA VAL A 50 11.64 12.54 4.50
C VAL A 50 12.99 12.12 3.93
N MET A 51 13.70 11.18 4.57
CA MET A 51 14.98 10.68 4.08
C MET A 51 14.86 10.02 2.70
N TRP A 52 13.71 9.43 2.37
CA TRP A 52 13.47 8.78 1.10
C TRP A 52 13.07 9.73 -0.05
N LEU A 53 12.76 10.99 0.22
CA LEU A 53 12.26 11.92 -0.82
C LEU A 53 13.21 12.10 -1.99
N ASP A 54 14.52 11.99 -1.79
CA ASP A 54 15.48 12.04 -2.89
C ASP A 54 15.35 10.84 -3.84
N THR A 55 15.08 9.65 -3.30
CA THR A 55 14.72 8.49 -4.12
C THR A 55 13.33 8.67 -4.77
N ALA A 56 12.38 9.31 -4.07
CA ALA A 56 11.05 9.57 -4.60
C ALA A 56 11.07 10.40 -5.89
N LYS A 57 11.96 11.40 -5.95
CA LYS A 57 12.20 12.23 -7.14
C LYS A 57 12.58 11.39 -8.36
N GLU A 58 13.43 10.38 -8.17
CA GLU A 58 13.91 9.52 -9.26
C GLU A 58 12.79 8.64 -9.83
N TYR A 59 11.82 8.21 -9.00
CA TYR A 59 10.64 7.49 -9.53
C TYR A 59 9.84 8.33 -10.52
N ARG A 60 9.68 9.64 -10.27
CA ARG A 60 8.98 10.51 -11.21
C ARG A 60 9.71 10.66 -12.55
N LYS A 61 11.04 10.61 -12.55
CA LYS A 61 11.85 10.61 -13.78
C LYS A 61 11.71 9.29 -14.54
N LEU A 62 11.71 8.16 -13.83
CA LEU A 62 11.54 6.83 -14.41
C LEU A 62 10.12 6.59 -14.95
N TYR A 63 9.11 7.20 -14.31
CA TYR A 63 7.70 7.07 -14.66
C TYR A 63 7.11 8.44 -15.03
N PRO A 64 7.37 8.93 -16.25
CA PRO A 64 6.96 10.26 -16.66
C PRO A 64 5.43 10.38 -16.81
N PRO A 65 4.87 11.58 -16.54
CA PRO A 65 3.42 11.79 -16.39
C PRO A 65 2.61 11.63 -17.70
N ASP A 66 3.26 11.68 -18.85
CA ASP A 66 2.66 11.44 -20.16
C ASP A 66 2.29 9.96 -20.39
N LYS A 67 2.89 9.03 -19.64
CA LYS A 67 2.68 7.58 -19.76
C LYS A 67 2.18 6.93 -18.47
N TYR A 68 2.55 7.50 -17.33
CA TYR A 68 2.32 6.89 -16.03
C TYR A 68 1.63 7.83 -15.05
N LYS A 69 0.79 7.24 -14.20
CA LYS A 69 0.28 7.88 -12.97
C LYS A 69 0.87 7.15 -11.78
N ILE A 70 1.52 7.90 -10.89
CA ILE A 70 2.06 7.40 -9.64
C ILE A 70 1.04 7.63 -8.52
N VAL A 71 0.69 6.55 -7.82
CA VAL A 71 -0.15 6.56 -6.64
C VAL A 71 0.70 6.20 -5.43
N LEU A 72 0.75 7.06 -4.42
CA LEU A 72 1.43 6.80 -3.16
C LEU A 72 0.45 6.28 -2.11
N ALA A 73 0.58 5.03 -1.69
CA ALA A 73 -0.08 4.54 -0.47
C ALA A 73 0.80 4.86 0.74
N GLY A 74 0.47 5.97 1.41
CA GLY A 74 1.27 6.60 2.45
C GLY A 74 0.76 6.36 3.88
N ASN A 75 1.59 6.57 4.90
CA ASN A 75 1.08 6.61 6.28
C ASN A 75 0.24 7.88 6.46
N LYS A 76 -1.00 7.73 6.96
CA LYS A 76 -1.93 8.83 7.18
C LYS A 76 -1.33 10.00 7.97
N ILE A 77 -0.38 9.75 8.87
CA ILE A 77 0.25 10.78 9.73
C ILE A 77 0.97 11.86 8.91
N TRP A 78 1.55 11.50 7.75
CA TRP A 78 2.33 12.43 6.92
C TRP A 78 1.76 12.62 5.52
N CYS A 79 0.62 12.01 5.19
CA CYS A 79 0.03 12.13 3.86
C CYS A 79 -0.29 13.57 3.46
N ASP A 80 -0.68 14.42 4.41
CA ASP A 80 -0.97 15.83 4.12
C ASP A 80 0.28 16.57 3.60
N LEU A 81 1.46 16.29 4.17
CA LEU A 81 2.74 16.78 3.64
C LEU A 81 3.04 16.17 2.26
N ALA A 82 2.71 14.89 2.07
CA ALA A 82 2.95 14.22 0.81
C ALA A 82 2.10 14.82 -0.33
N GLU A 83 0.86 15.21 -0.06
CA GLU A 83 -0.04 15.79 -1.07
C GLU A 83 0.52 17.08 -1.70
N GLU A 84 1.37 17.82 -0.98
CA GLU A 84 2.03 19.04 -1.46
C GLU A 84 3.26 18.79 -2.36
N LEU A 85 3.68 17.52 -2.53
CA LEU A 85 4.90 17.19 -3.28
C LEU A 85 4.61 16.77 -4.73
N PRO A 86 5.40 17.21 -5.72
CA PRO A 86 5.15 16.98 -7.14
C PRO A 86 5.59 15.59 -7.64
N TYR A 87 5.80 14.61 -6.74
CA TYR A 87 6.39 13.32 -7.11
C TYR A 87 5.34 12.26 -7.48
N TRP A 88 4.08 12.45 -7.09
CA TRP A 88 2.97 11.53 -7.35
C TRP A 88 1.72 12.28 -7.80
N ASP A 89 0.81 11.55 -8.44
CA ASP A 89 -0.45 12.11 -8.96
C ASP A 89 -1.60 11.93 -7.97
N LYS A 90 -1.45 10.99 -7.03
CA LYS A 90 -2.47 10.68 -6.03
C LYS A 90 -1.85 10.12 -4.77
N VAL A 91 -2.34 10.56 -3.62
CA VAL A 91 -2.03 9.97 -2.32
C VAL A 91 -3.21 9.16 -1.81
N ILE A 92 -2.94 7.99 -1.25
CA ILE A 92 -3.90 7.13 -0.55
C ILE A 92 -3.41 7.03 0.90
N PRO A 93 -4.05 7.71 1.85
CA PRO A 93 -3.67 7.60 3.25
C PRO A 93 -4.04 6.22 3.81
N VAL A 94 -3.08 5.62 4.49
CA VAL A 94 -3.17 4.34 5.18
C VAL A 94 -3.01 4.61 6.66
N ASP A 95 -4.10 4.44 7.42
CA ASP A 95 -4.03 4.41 8.87
C ASP A 95 -3.49 3.03 9.29
N VAL A 96 -2.19 3.00 9.58
CA VAL A 96 -1.46 1.76 9.89
C VAL A 96 -2.06 1.04 11.11
N LYS A 97 -2.58 1.78 12.10
CA LYS A 97 -3.22 1.18 13.27
C LYS A 97 -4.55 0.55 12.87
N GLN A 98 -5.40 1.29 12.17
CA GLN A 98 -6.70 0.75 11.75
C GLN A 98 -6.57 -0.41 10.76
N PHE A 99 -5.56 -0.38 9.89
CA PHE A 99 -5.28 -1.46 8.93
C PHE A 99 -4.91 -2.78 9.61
N LYS A 100 -4.37 -2.71 10.83
CA LYS A 100 -4.03 -3.86 11.68
C LYS A 100 -5.21 -4.35 12.51
N THR A 101 -6.05 -3.42 12.99
CA THR A 101 -7.05 -3.72 14.02
C THR A 101 -8.47 -3.89 13.48
N PHE A 102 -8.87 -3.10 12.47
CA PHE A 102 -10.24 -3.04 12.01
C PHE A 102 -10.40 -3.72 10.65
N SER A 103 -10.98 -4.91 10.66
CA SER A 103 -11.23 -5.71 9.45
C SER A 103 -12.06 -4.97 8.40
N SER A 104 -13.04 -4.16 8.81
CA SER A 104 -13.85 -3.35 7.89
C SER A 104 -13.03 -2.27 7.19
N TYR A 105 -12.10 -1.61 7.90
CA TYR A 105 -11.17 -0.64 7.31
C TYR A 105 -10.23 -1.34 6.32
N ARG A 106 -9.61 -2.44 6.74
CA ARG A 106 -8.72 -3.26 5.90
C ARG A 106 -9.42 -3.71 4.61
N TRP A 107 -10.62 -4.27 4.73
CA TRP A 107 -11.43 -4.71 3.60
C TRP A 107 -11.71 -3.58 2.61
N LYS A 108 -12.15 -2.42 3.11
CA LYS A 108 -12.43 -1.24 2.27
C LYS A 108 -11.17 -0.75 1.56
N LEU A 109 -10.04 -0.67 2.25
CA LEU A 109 -8.77 -0.20 1.68
C LEU A 109 -8.24 -1.16 0.61
N LEU A 110 -8.21 -2.47 0.89
CA LEU A 110 -7.77 -3.49 -0.08
C LEU A 110 -8.61 -3.45 -1.35
N ARG A 111 -9.95 -3.38 -1.21
CA ARG A 111 -10.84 -3.25 -2.37
C ARG A 111 -10.67 -1.93 -3.11
N LYS A 112 -10.39 -0.83 -2.40
CA LYS A 112 -10.10 0.47 -3.02
C LYS A 112 -8.85 0.38 -3.91
N ILE A 113 -7.78 -0.25 -3.42
CA ILE A 113 -6.55 -0.46 -4.21
C ILE A 113 -6.81 -1.41 -5.38
N ARG A 114 -7.49 -2.53 -5.15
CA ARG A 114 -7.78 -3.52 -6.20
C ARG A 114 -8.60 -2.97 -7.35
N LYS A 115 -9.50 -2.03 -7.07
CA LYS A 115 -10.29 -1.35 -8.11
C LYS A 115 -9.45 -0.49 -9.05
N LEU A 116 -8.25 -0.05 -8.65
CA LEU A 116 -7.38 0.80 -9.46
C LEU A 116 -6.72 0.03 -10.61
N LYS A 117 -6.64 -1.30 -10.55
CA LYS A 117 -5.98 -2.14 -11.56
C LYS A 117 -4.54 -1.66 -11.81
N ILE A 118 -3.71 -1.73 -10.78
CA ILE A 118 -2.34 -1.23 -10.83
C ILE A 118 -1.52 -2.20 -11.68
N GLU A 119 -0.60 -1.66 -12.48
CA GLU A 119 0.26 -2.47 -13.35
C GLU A 119 1.57 -2.83 -12.68
N THR A 120 2.07 -1.95 -11.82
CA THR A 120 3.33 -2.16 -11.09
C THR A 120 3.20 -1.61 -9.68
N ALA A 121 3.51 -2.45 -8.69
CA ALA A 121 3.58 -2.04 -7.29
C ALA A 121 5.04 -2.10 -6.81
N ILE A 122 5.47 -1.05 -6.11
CA ILE A 122 6.82 -0.90 -5.56
C ILE A 122 6.68 -0.72 -4.05
N GLN A 123 7.24 -1.66 -3.31
CA GLN A 123 7.35 -1.61 -1.86
C GLN A 123 8.84 -1.49 -1.49
N PRO A 124 9.38 -0.27 -1.35
CA PRO A 124 10.79 -0.04 -1.05
C PRO A 124 11.16 -0.33 0.41
N THR A 125 10.18 -0.66 1.26
CA THR A 125 10.37 -0.85 2.70
C THR A 125 10.49 -2.33 3.06
N PHE A 126 11.62 -2.70 3.67
CA PHE A 126 11.78 -3.99 4.34
C PHE A 126 11.30 -3.85 5.79
N SER A 127 10.06 -4.27 6.06
CA SER A 127 9.46 -4.19 7.39
C SER A 127 9.57 -5.53 8.14
N ARG A 128 9.82 -5.46 9.45
CA ARG A 128 9.71 -6.61 10.36
C ARG A 128 8.26 -6.96 10.72
N GLU A 129 7.33 -6.12 10.28
CA GLU A 129 5.91 -6.31 10.49
C GLU A 129 5.27 -6.90 9.22
N PHE A 130 4.84 -8.16 9.33
CA PHE A 130 4.22 -8.91 8.24
C PHE A 130 2.81 -8.39 7.90
N TYR A 131 2.39 -8.50 6.63
CA TYR A 131 1.02 -8.23 6.13
C TYR A 131 0.57 -6.76 6.10
N HIS A 132 1.52 -5.82 6.08
CA HIS A 132 1.23 -4.40 5.89
C HIS A 132 1.42 -3.98 4.44
N GLY A 133 2.67 -3.69 4.04
CA GLY A 133 3.00 -3.34 2.66
C GLY A 133 2.60 -4.45 1.69
N ASP A 134 2.95 -5.70 2.03
CA ASP A 134 2.72 -6.87 1.16
C ASP A 134 1.24 -7.09 0.86
N ALA A 135 0.35 -6.74 1.80
CA ALA A 135 -1.08 -6.85 1.58
C ALA A 135 -1.60 -5.81 0.59
N LEU A 136 -1.01 -4.61 0.58
CA LEU A 136 -1.30 -3.60 -0.44
C LEU A 136 -0.70 -3.98 -1.80
N VAL A 137 0.49 -4.59 -1.83
CA VAL A 137 1.07 -5.16 -3.05
C VAL A 137 0.15 -6.24 -3.62
N ARG A 138 -0.32 -7.18 -2.80
CA ARG A 138 -1.24 -8.23 -3.27
C ARG A 138 -2.59 -7.66 -3.73
N ALA A 139 -3.01 -6.52 -3.17
CA ALA A 139 -4.22 -5.84 -3.60
C ALA A 139 -4.07 -5.07 -4.92
N SER A 140 -2.86 -4.81 -5.38
CA SER A 140 -2.61 -4.07 -6.62
C SER A 140 -3.20 -4.75 -7.87
#